data_AF-A0A167WKN8-F1
#
_entry.id   AF-A0A167WKN8-F1
#
_cell.length_a   1.000
_cell.length_b   1.000
_cell.length_c   1.000
_cell.angle_alpha   90.00
_cell.angle_beta   90.00
_cell.angle_gamma   90.00
#
_symmetry.space_group_name_H-M   'P 1'
#
loop_
_entity.id
_entity.type
_entity.pdbx_description
1 polymer ?
#
loop_
_entity_poly.entity_id
_entity_poly.type
_entity_poly.pdbx_seq_one_letter_code
_entity_poly.pdbx_strand_id
1 'polypeptide(L)' 'MHNKNVDTIFEMYSPDGKATTLVIGEFKRHAIRMIQWQNSAFVSSSQGLLSRELRAYASIYKCPQIFCCDKDCLLLL' A
#
# COMPACT_ATOMS: atom_id res chain seq x y z
N MET A 1 2.41 6.66 -19.29
CA MET A 1 2.00 7.58 -18.21
C MET A 1 2.53 7.02 -16.90
N HIS A 2 3.61 7.59 -16.35
CA HIS A 2 4.13 7.23 -15.03
C HIS A 2 3.27 7.95 -13.97
N ASN A 3 2.35 7.24 -13.31
CA ASN A 3 1.56 7.83 -12.25
C ASN A 3 2.42 7.87 -10.97
N LYS A 4 2.98 9.04 -10.67
CA LYS A 4 3.76 9.35 -9.46
C LYS A 4 2.84 9.50 -8.24
N ASN A 5 2.22 8.42 -7.76
CA ASN A 5 1.22 8.53 -6.69
C ASN A 5 1.38 7.52 -5.55
N VAL A 6 2.58 6.94 -5.44
CA VAL A 6 3.01 6.14 -4.30
C VAL A 6 4.35 6.66 -3.80
N ASP A 7 4.52 6.71 -2.48
CA ASP A 7 5.71 7.31 -1.87
C ASP A 7 6.99 6.50 -2.11
N THR A 8 6.90 5.17 -2.11
CA THR A 8 8.07 4.32 -2.37
C THR A 8 7.74 3.04 -3.13
N ILE A 9 8.70 2.58 -3.93
CA ILE A 9 8.64 1.34 -4.71
C ILE A 9 9.95 0.60 -4.48
N PHE A 10 9.87 -0.65 -4.05
CA PHE A 10 11.01 -1.56 -3.98
C PHE A 10 10.96 -2.53 -5.15
N GLU A 11 12.06 -2.64 -5.88
CA GLU A 11 12.17 -3.44 -7.09
C GLU A 11 13.34 -4.41 -7.01
N MET A 12 13.20 -5.53 -7.71
CA MET A 12 14.29 -6.46 -7.97
C MET A 12 14.57 -6.50 -9.46
N TYR A 13 15.85 -6.49 -9.81
CA TYR A 13 16.31 -6.58 -11.19
C TYR A 13 16.84 -7.99 -11.44
N SER A 14 16.30 -8.68 -12.43
CA SER A 14 16.87 -9.94 -12.89
C SER A 14 18.16 -9.71 -13.69
N PRO A 15 18.99 -10.76 -13.92
CA PRO A 15 20.24 -10.63 -14.67
C PRO A 15 20.09 -10.08 -16.10
N ASP A 16 18.91 -10.23 -16.70
CA ASP A 16 18.53 -9.66 -18.00
C ASP A 16 18.13 -8.16 -17.92
N GLY A 17 18.22 -7.55 -16.74
CA GLY A 17 17.91 -6.14 -16.48
C GLY A 17 16.42 -5.85 -16.29
N LYS A 18 15.55 -6.86 -16.29
CA LYS A 18 14.10 -6.64 -16.10
C LYS A 18 13.77 -6.36 -14.64
N ALA A 19 13.07 -5.25 -14.40
CA ALA A 19 12.57 -4.89 -13.07
C ALA A 19 11.26 -5.62 -12.73
N THR A 20 11.16 -6.09 -11.50
CA THR A 20 9.92 -6.62 -10.89
C THR A 20 9.66 -5.87 -9.59
N THR A 21 8.49 -5.25 -9.47
CA THR A 21 8.06 -4.59 -8.24
C THR A 21 7.82 -5.64 -7.15
N LEU A 22 8.55 -5.51 -6.04
CA LEU A 22 8.42 -6.39 -4.88
C LEU A 22 7.47 -5.84 -3.84
N VAL A 23 7.56 -4.54 -3.55
CA VAL A 23 6.77 -3.89 -2.50
C VAL A 23 6.44 -2.45 -2.90
N ILE A 24 5.21 -2.02 -2.65
CA ILE A 24 4.82 -0.60 -2.71
C ILE A 24 4.59 -0.09 -1.29
N GLY A 25 5.09 1.10 -0.99
CA GLY A 25 4.89 1.73 0.30
C GLY A 25 4.27 3.12 0.21
N GLU A 26 3.40 3.41 1.18
CA GLU A 26 2.70 4.69 1.35
C GLU A 26 2.89 5.23 2.77
N PHE A 27 3.00 6.54 2.90
CA PHE A 27 3.10 7.25 4.16
C PHE A 27 1.95 8.26 4.30
N LYS A 28 0.93 7.93 5.10
CA LYS A 28 -0.24 8.79 5.31
C LYS A 28 -0.40 9.14 6.79
N ARG A 29 -0.16 10.40 7.19
CA ARG A 29 -0.19 10.83 8.61
C ARG A 29 -1.55 10.60 9.27
N HIS A 30 -1.56 9.90 10.41
CA HIS A 30 -2.74 9.60 11.24
C HIS A 30 -3.90 8.96 10.44
N ALA A 31 -3.59 8.23 9.38
CA ALA A 31 -4.59 7.64 8.50
C ALA A 31 -5.12 6.30 9.02
N ILE A 32 -4.42 5.62 9.93
CA ILE A 32 -4.72 4.25 10.33
C ILE A 32 -5.46 4.22 11.67
N ARG A 33 -6.64 3.60 11.69
CA ARG A 33 -7.37 3.27 12.92
C ARG A 33 -7.22 1.78 13.22
N MET A 34 -6.20 1.42 13.98
CA MET A 34 -5.83 0.02 14.27
C MET A 34 -7.02 -0.88 14.64
N ILE A 35 -7.86 -0.43 15.58
CA ILE A 35 -9.01 -1.20 16.07
C ILE A 35 -9.97 -1.56 14.92
N GLN A 36 -10.17 -0.66 13.96
CA GLN A 36 -11.06 -0.95 12.82
C GLN A 36 -10.44 -2.00 11.90
N TRP A 37 -9.14 -1.88 11.59
CA TRP A 37 -8.42 -2.83 10.74
C TRP A 37 -8.37 -4.24 11.32
N GLN A 38 -8.07 -4.36 12.62
CA GLN A 38 -7.99 -5.66 13.30
C GLN A 38 -9.36 -6.35 13.40
N ASN A 39 -10.43 -5.59 13.58
CA ASN A 39 -11.78 -6.13 13.73
C ASN A 39 -12.55 -6.25 12.40
N SER A 40 -11.90 -6.00 11.25
CA SER A 40 -12.55 -5.95 9.92
C SER A 40 -13.75 -4.98 9.83
N ALA A 41 -13.79 -3.96 10.70
CA ALA A 41 -14.92 -3.06 10.87
C ALA A 41 -14.75 -1.73 10.10
N PHE A 42 -14.23 -1.78 8.87
CA PHE A 42 -13.83 -0.57 8.11
C PHE A 42 -14.58 -0.30 6.81
N VAL A 43 -15.45 -1.20 6.32
CA VAL A 43 -15.99 -1.19 4.95
C VAL A 43 -16.69 0.12 4.53
N SER A 44 -17.42 0.79 5.43
CA SER A 44 -18.15 2.05 5.17
C SER A 44 -17.48 3.31 5.74
N SER A 45 -16.24 3.19 6.21
CA SER A 45 -15.51 4.29 6.87
C SER A 45 -14.39 4.86 5.99
N SER A 46 -13.71 5.91 6.45
CA SER A 46 -12.47 6.39 5.81
C SER A 46 -11.41 5.30 5.70
N GLN A 47 -11.41 4.32 6.60
CA GLN A 47 -10.51 3.16 6.51
C GLN A 47 -10.86 2.25 5.32
N GLY A 48 -12.14 2.16 4.93
CA GLY A 48 -12.57 1.42 3.74
C GLY A 48 -12.11 2.10 2.44
N LEU A 49 -12.07 3.43 2.42
CA LEU A 49 -11.48 4.20 1.32
C LEU A 49 -9.96 3.96 1.25
N LEU A 50 -9.26 4.06 2.38
CA LEU A 50 -7.82 3.75 2.48
C LEU A 50 -7.52 2.31 2.02
N SER A 51 -8.32 1.34 2.48
CA SER A 51 -8.18 -0.08 2.09
C SER A 51 -8.36 -0.30 0.59
N ARG A 52 -9.25 0.46 -0.05
CA ARG A 52 -9.49 0.40 -1.49
C ARG A 52 -8.35 1.04 -2.27
N GLU A 53 -7.87 2.19 -1.81
CA GLU A 53 -6.72 2.89 -2.39
C GLU A 53 -5.47 1.99 -2.36
N LEU A 54 -5.13 1.43 -1.20
CA LEU A 54 -3.97 0.55 -1.05
C LEU A 54 -4.05 -0.70 -1.95
N ARG A 55 -5.23 -1.33 -2.05
CA ARG A 55 -5.43 -2.47 -2.97
C ARG A 55 -5.45 -2.06 -4.44
N ALA A 56 -5.87 -0.84 -4.76
CA ALA A 56 -5.78 -0.32 -6.12
C ALA A 56 -4.31 -0.23 -6.55
N TYR A 57 -3.40 0.15 -5.65
CA TYR A 57 -1.96 0.10 -5.94
C TYR A 57 -1.48 -1.31 -6.23
N ALA A 58 -1.88 -2.32 -5.45
CA ALA A 58 -1.50 -3.71 -5.72
C ALA A 58 -1.89 -4.16 -7.14
N SER A 59 -3.10 -3.77 -7.57
CA SER A 59 -3.61 -4.05 -8.92
C SER A 59 -2.85 -3.27 -10.00
N ILE A 60 -2.66 -1.95 -9.81
CA ILE A 60 -2.02 -1.05 -10.78
C ILE A 60 -0.56 -1.44 -11.02
N TYR A 61 0.19 -1.68 -9.93
CA TYR A 61 1.61 -2.00 -9.98
C TYR A 61 1.89 -3.49 -10.11
N LYS A 62 0.84 -4.33 -10.22
CA LYS A 62 0.95 -5.80 -10.28
C LYS A 62 1.85 -6.36 -9.17
N CYS A 63 1.74 -5.78 -7.99
CA CYS A 63 2.57 -6.08 -6.84
C CYS A 63 1.66 -6.51 -5.68
N PRO A 64 1.75 -7.75 -5.18
CA PRO A 64 0.86 -8.21 -4.12
C PRO A 64 1.15 -7.54 -2.78
N GLN A 65 2.41 -7.19 -2.50
CA GLN A 65 2.83 -6.71 -1.20
C GLN A 65 2.75 -5.18 -1.11
N ILE A 66 1.88 -4.69 -0.24
CA ILE A 66 1.73 -3.26 0.04
C ILE A 66 1.99 -3.00 1.51
N PHE A 67 2.61 -1.86 1.84
CA PHE A 67 2.58 -1.34 3.21
C PHE A 67 2.11 0.11 3.27
N CYS A 68 1.52 0.47 4.41
CA CYS A 68 1.14 1.84 4.74
C CYS A 68 1.60 2.17 6.16
N CYS A 69 2.33 3.27 6.32
CA CYS A 69 2.81 3.76 7.61
C CYS A 69 2.20 5.12 7.94
N ASP A 70 1.68 5.29 9.16
CA ASP A 70 1.06 6.56 9.60
C ASP A 70 1.78 7.26 10.76
N LYS A 71 3.06 6.92 10.97
CA LYS A 71 3.95 7.28 12.10
C LYS A 71 3.82 6.33 13.30
N ASP A 72 2.60 5.95 13.66
CA ASP A 72 2.35 5.14 14.85
C ASP A 72 2.06 3.67 14.51
N CYS A 73 1.55 3.42 13.31
CA CYS A 73 1.15 2.11 12.83
C CYS A 73 1.82 1.77 11.50
N LEU A 74 2.14 0.48 11.34
CA LEU A 74 2.50 -0.12 10.06
C LEU A 74 1.43 -1.16 9.70
N LEU A 75 0.72 -0.92 8.59
CA LEU A 75 -0.15 -1.91 7.96
C LEU A 75 0.62 -2.63 6.87
N LEU A 76 0.54 -3.96 6.87
CA LEU A 76 1.03 -4.84 5.81
C LEU A 76 -0.18 -5.53 5.17
N LEU A 77 -0.27 -5.49 3.84
CA LEU A 77 -1.35 -6.07 3.04
C LEU A 77 -0.80 -6.99 1.96
#